data_AF-A0A960KYH9-F1
#
_entry.id   AF-A0A960KYH9-F1
#
_cell.length_a   1.000
_cell.length_b   1.000
_cell.length_c   1.000
_cell.angle_alpha   90.00
_cell.angle_beta   90.00
_cell.angle_gamma   90.00
#
_symmetry.space_group_name_H-M   'P 1'
#
loop_
_entity.id
_entity.type
_entity.pdbx_description
1 polymer ?
#
loop_
_entity_poly.entity_id
_entity_poly.type
_entity_poly.pdbx_seq_one_letter_code
_entity_poly.pdbx_strand_id
1 'polypeptide(L)'
;IHQQMIALQEELDWFCYHAYGLTEANWVCDDPPPLRVGERAFEIIMAQNPETLDEAWFSEHHGVLSPDLPSTWPKPYRELVEKRLELIDQNAQLALLEVPNYKRRWVASTWQEQFVSALNSWLLDQVEHCFHGKPQFYSIAELSDLLIGNPSFRRGAELKTGRSDFDLFRFLSELLDGEAVPLQAAARYKESGLRQYALWQQTWALQRQEDALDARAELPETDPQHLNAEALKREKAALGTIPVPPKYKSSDFLKPSYWTHRGKLDVPKERFNLLFGAEREQDPSPVIGWAGWDHLQTAQAIAALYQQRKTQDGWDGPRLLPILVALHELLPWLKQWHNAFHPEFQLRLGDYFEGFVQGECRDLDLSIEDLNQWRPETKKRGHS
;
A
#
# COMPACT_ATOMS: atom_id res chain seq x y z
N ILE A 1 18.70 3.99 -26.63
CA ILE A 1 18.23 4.88 -25.54
C ILE A 1 18.74 4.39 -24.18
N HIS A 2 18.37 3.21 -23.68
CA HIS A 2 18.81 2.73 -22.36
C HIS A 2 20.34 2.75 -22.14
N GLN A 3 21.12 2.19 -23.07
CA GLN A 3 22.59 2.20 -22.98
C GLN A 3 23.20 3.62 -23.00
N GLN A 4 22.56 4.56 -23.69
CA GLN A 4 22.98 5.96 -23.68
C GLN A 4 22.69 6.62 -22.33
N MET A 5 21.57 6.27 -21.69
CA MET A 5 21.25 6.77 -20.35
C MET A 5 22.23 6.25 -19.30
N ILE A 6 22.69 5.00 -19.42
CA ILE A 6 23.75 4.44 -18.58
C ILE A 6 25.04 5.24 -18.76
N ALA A 7 25.45 5.46 -20.01
CA ALA A 7 26.62 6.25 -20.35
C ALA A 7 26.54 7.67 -19.76
N LEU A 8 25.45 8.40 -20.01
CA LEU A 8 25.26 9.76 -19.50
C LEU A 8 25.22 9.84 -17.98
N GLN A 9 24.70 8.80 -17.30
CA GLN A 9 24.75 8.75 -15.83
C GLN A 9 26.18 8.57 -15.33
N GLU A 10 27.01 7.73 -15.97
CA GLU A 10 28.43 7.61 -15.65
C GLU A 10 29.14 8.95 -15.81
N GLU A 11 28.90 9.65 -16.92
CA GLU A 11 29.48 10.97 -17.17
C GLU A 11 29.01 12.02 -16.14
N LEU A 12 27.75 11.97 -15.71
CA LEU A 12 27.22 12.85 -14.67
C LEU A 12 27.88 12.59 -13.32
N ASP A 13 28.13 11.33 -12.96
CA ASP A 13 28.79 10.98 -11.70
C ASP A 13 30.22 11.57 -11.68
N TRP A 14 30.98 11.39 -12.77
CA TRP A 14 32.33 11.95 -12.90
C TRP A 14 32.36 13.47 -12.95
N PHE A 15 31.37 14.10 -13.58
CA PHE A 15 31.18 15.54 -13.52
C PHE A 15 30.98 16.01 -12.07
N CYS A 16 30.14 15.31 -11.30
CA CYS A 16 29.91 15.63 -9.89
C CYS A 16 31.20 15.53 -9.07
N TYR A 17 31.99 14.47 -9.27
CA TYR A 17 33.25 14.31 -8.54
C TYR A 17 34.21 15.48 -8.76
N HIS A 18 34.33 15.95 -10.00
CA HIS A 18 35.12 17.14 -10.29
C HIS A 18 34.53 18.40 -9.65
N ALA A 19 33.22 18.62 -9.79
CA ALA A 19 32.54 19.78 -9.22
C ALA A 19 32.66 19.88 -7.70
N TYR A 20 32.72 18.74 -7.00
CA TYR A 20 32.95 18.66 -5.55
C TYR A 20 34.43 18.60 -5.14
N GLY A 21 35.36 18.70 -6.10
CA GLY A 21 36.80 18.74 -5.83
C GLY A 21 37.42 17.38 -5.48
N LEU A 22 36.76 16.27 -5.80
CA LEU A 22 37.30 14.92 -5.61
C LEU A 22 38.32 14.54 -6.70
N THR A 23 38.28 15.21 -7.84
CA THR A 23 39.27 15.11 -8.92
C THR A 23 39.75 16.48 -9.35
N GLU A 24 41.06 16.61 -9.61
CA GLU A 24 41.66 17.86 -10.07
C GLU A 24 41.22 18.25 -11.50
N ALA A 25 40.97 17.25 -12.35
CA ALA A 25 40.52 17.42 -13.72
C ALA A 25 39.12 16.86 -13.93
N ASN A 26 38.46 17.36 -14.98
CA ASN A 26 37.16 16.86 -15.42
C ASN A 26 37.35 15.65 -16.34
N TRP A 27 37.22 14.45 -15.78
CA TRP A 27 37.35 13.18 -16.51
C TRP A 27 36.01 12.77 -17.11
N VAL A 28 35.45 13.61 -17.98
CA VAL A 28 34.14 13.41 -18.63
C VAL A 28 34.30 13.38 -20.15
N CYS A 29 33.50 12.54 -20.81
CA CYS A 29 33.37 12.45 -22.26
C CYS A 29 32.07 13.14 -22.70
N ASP A 30 32.16 14.11 -23.62
CA ASP A 30 30.98 14.84 -24.11
C ASP A 30 30.03 13.96 -24.93
N ASP A 31 30.58 12.99 -25.67
CA ASP A 31 29.82 12.04 -26.50
C ASP A 31 30.28 10.60 -26.18
N PRO A 32 29.86 10.05 -25.03
CA PRO A 32 30.29 8.72 -24.61
C PRO A 32 29.65 7.64 -25.49
N PRO A 33 30.35 6.52 -25.77
CA PRO A 33 29.74 5.38 -26.42
C PRO A 33 28.62 4.80 -25.54
N PRO A 34 27.64 4.09 -26.13
CA PRO A 34 26.60 3.43 -25.36
C PRO A 34 27.21 2.37 -24.43
N LEU A 35 26.88 2.43 -23.14
CA LEU A 35 27.33 1.48 -22.12
C LEU A 35 26.26 0.43 -21.80
N ARG A 36 26.70 -0.80 -21.56
CA ARG A 36 25.86 -1.88 -21.01
C ARG A 36 25.91 -1.89 -19.49
N VAL A 37 25.04 -2.67 -18.86
CA VAL A 37 25.20 -3.00 -17.44
C VAL A 37 26.42 -3.91 -17.31
N GLY A 38 27.34 -3.58 -16.41
CA GLY A 38 28.62 -4.27 -16.23
C GLY A 38 29.81 -3.58 -16.90
N GLU A 39 29.56 -2.46 -17.57
CA GLU A 39 30.55 -1.74 -18.39
C GLU A 39 30.95 -0.38 -17.77
N ARG A 40 30.43 0.01 -16.61
CA ARG A 40 30.85 1.22 -15.89
C ARG A 40 32.13 0.99 -15.08
N ALA A 41 32.83 2.06 -14.70
CA ALA A 41 34.13 1.96 -14.04
C ALA A 41 34.07 1.10 -12.76
N PHE A 42 33.14 1.37 -11.83
CA PHE A 42 33.03 0.53 -10.64
C PHE A 42 32.65 -0.92 -10.93
N GLU A 43 31.84 -1.19 -11.96
CA GLU A 43 31.43 -2.55 -12.32
C GLU A 43 32.63 -3.36 -12.84
N ILE A 44 33.54 -2.71 -13.57
CA ILE A 44 34.81 -3.29 -14.02
C ILE A 44 35.74 -3.54 -12.83
N ILE A 45 35.88 -2.59 -11.89
CA ILE A 45 36.69 -2.78 -10.67
C ILE A 45 36.16 -3.95 -9.84
N MET A 46 34.85 -4.05 -9.68
CA MET A 46 34.22 -5.17 -8.99
C MET A 46 34.51 -6.50 -9.70
N ALA A 47 34.42 -6.52 -11.03
CA ALA A 47 34.75 -7.70 -11.83
C ALA A 47 36.23 -8.12 -11.69
N GLN A 48 37.13 -7.14 -11.49
CA GLN A 48 38.56 -7.36 -11.25
C GLN A 48 38.85 -7.89 -9.83
N ASN A 49 37.98 -7.62 -8.86
CA ASN A 49 38.16 -7.98 -7.45
C ASN A 49 36.98 -8.84 -6.93
N PRO A 50 36.89 -10.11 -7.37
CA PRO A 50 35.72 -10.95 -7.14
C PRO A 50 35.40 -11.22 -5.66
N GLU A 51 36.39 -11.13 -4.77
CA GLU A 51 36.19 -11.25 -3.32
C GLU A 51 35.35 -10.13 -2.69
N THR A 52 35.18 -9.00 -3.41
CA THR A 52 34.34 -7.86 -2.97
C THR A 52 32.92 -7.91 -3.55
N LEU A 53 32.60 -8.94 -4.35
CA LEU A 53 31.30 -9.07 -5.00
C LEU A 53 30.21 -9.40 -3.97
N ASP A 54 29.28 -8.46 -3.82
CA ASP A 54 27.99 -8.75 -3.20
C ASP A 54 27.13 -9.58 -4.17
N GLU A 55 26.99 -10.88 -3.91
CA GLU A 55 26.16 -11.79 -4.72
C GLU A 55 24.73 -11.28 -4.91
N ALA A 56 24.21 -10.49 -3.96
CA ALA A 56 22.86 -9.92 -4.04
C ALA A 56 22.72 -8.81 -5.09
N TRP A 57 23.81 -8.15 -5.48
CA TRP A 57 23.78 -7.21 -6.60
C TRP A 57 23.71 -7.95 -7.95
N PHE A 58 24.11 -9.22 -8.04
CA PHE A 58 24.19 -9.93 -9.34
C PHE A 58 23.06 -10.91 -9.59
N SER A 59 22.39 -11.38 -8.53
CA SER A 59 21.30 -12.35 -8.64
C SER A 59 20.05 -11.80 -9.34
N GLU A 60 19.91 -10.47 -9.48
CA GLU A 60 18.75 -9.82 -10.09
C GLU A 60 19.10 -9.02 -11.36
N HIS A 61 19.25 -9.71 -12.50
CA HIS A 61 19.17 -9.10 -13.85
C HIS A 61 20.31 -8.15 -14.26
N HIS A 62 21.46 -8.19 -13.59
CA HIS A 62 22.63 -7.41 -13.98
C HIS A 62 23.41 -8.16 -15.08
N GLY A 63 23.88 -7.43 -16.10
CA GLY A 63 24.59 -8.00 -17.25
C GLY A 63 25.84 -8.80 -16.86
N VAL A 64 26.45 -9.48 -17.84
CA VAL A 64 27.69 -10.23 -17.62
C VAL A 64 28.82 -9.25 -17.29
N LEU A 65 29.35 -9.32 -16.07
CA LEU A 65 30.54 -8.56 -15.69
C LEU A 65 31.76 -9.03 -16.48
N SER A 66 32.57 -8.07 -16.90
CA SER A 66 33.88 -8.33 -17.49
C SER A 66 34.93 -7.50 -16.75
N PRO A 67 36.07 -8.11 -16.36
CA PRO A 67 37.19 -7.35 -15.81
C PRO A 67 37.93 -6.54 -16.87
N ASP A 68 37.62 -6.77 -18.15
CA ASP A 68 38.29 -6.16 -19.29
C ASP A 68 37.48 -5.00 -19.86
N LEU A 69 38.19 -3.96 -20.30
CA LEU A 69 37.59 -2.84 -21.03
C LEU A 69 37.10 -3.32 -22.41
N PRO A 70 35.85 -3.01 -22.81
CA PRO A 70 35.31 -3.43 -24.10
C PRO A 70 36.15 -2.95 -25.28
N SER A 71 36.64 -3.89 -26.10
CA SER A 71 37.44 -3.60 -27.30
C SER A 71 36.68 -2.80 -28.36
N THR A 72 35.34 -2.80 -28.29
CA THR A 72 34.44 -2.04 -29.16
C THR A 72 34.42 -0.55 -28.85
N TRP A 73 34.89 -0.10 -27.69
CA TRP A 73 34.91 1.32 -27.34
C TRP A 73 35.95 2.09 -28.15
N PRO A 74 35.65 3.36 -28.53
CA PRO A 74 36.63 4.26 -29.11
C PRO A 74 37.88 4.35 -28.23
N LYS A 75 39.06 4.37 -28.86
CA LYS A 75 40.34 4.44 -28.14
C LYS A 75 40.40 5.58 -27.10
N PRO A 76 39.95 6.82 -27.41
CA PRO A 76 39.97 7.90 -26.42
C PRO A 76 39.10 7.61 -25.19
N TYR A 77 37.98 6.91 -25.37
CA TYR A 77 37.10 6.55 -24.27
C TYR A 77 37.70 5.44 -23.40
N ARG A 78 38.38 4.46 -24.00
CA ARG A 78 39.13 3.44 -23.24
C ARG A 78 40.22 4.07 -22.38
N GLU A 79 41.03 4.96 -22.98
CA GLU A 79 42.09 5.69 -22.26
C GLU A 79 41.51 6.54 -21.11
N LEU A 80 40.34 7.16 -21.32
CA LEU A 80 39.61 7.88 -20.27
C LEU A 80 39.20 6.95 -19.13
N VAL A 81 38.58 5.81 -19.43
CA VAL A 81 38.12 4.86 -18.39
C VAL A 81 39.31 4.21 -17.68
N GLU A 82 40.42 3.92 -18.35
CA GLU A 82 41.66 3.50 -17.69
C GLU A 82 42.12 4.51 -16.64
N LYS A 83 42.07 5.82 -16.96
CA LYS A 83 42.35 6.88 -15.97
C LYS A 83 41.34 6.93 -14.83
N ARG A 84 40.07 6.70 -15.11
CA ARG A 84 39.03 6.58 -14.07
C ARG A 84 39.35 5.45 -13.10
N LEU A 85 39.70 4.26 -13.62
CA LEU A 85 40.07 3.09 -12.80
C LEU A 85 41.29 3.39 -11.92
N GLU A 86 42.34 4.00 -12.49
CA GLU A 86 43.53 4.42 -11.74
C GLU A 86 43.20 5.41 -10.61
N LEU A 87 42.33 6.39 -10.86
CA LEU A 87 41.94 7.39 -9.87
C LEU A 87 41.13 6.79 -8.72
N ILE A 88 40.27 5.81 -9.01
CA ILE A 88 39.49 5.12 -7.99
C ILE A 88 40.42 4.33 -7.07
N ASP A 89 41.41 3.62 -7.63
CA ASP A 89 42.41 2.88 -6.87
C ASP A 89 43.25 3.78 -5.95
N GLN A 90 43.62 4.97 -6.43
CA GLN A 90 44.50 5.90 -5.71
C GLN A 90 43.77 6.82 -4.72
N ASN A 91 42.47 7.06 -4.90
CA ASN A 91 41.70 7.99 -4.08
C ASN A 91 40.62 7.27 -3.26
N ALA A 92 40.88 7.12 -1.95
CA ALA A 92 39.96 6.48 -1.01
C ALA A 92 38.57 7.14 -0.97
N GLN A 93 38.44 8.45 -1.23
CA GLN A 93 37.13 9.11 -1.27
C GLN A 93 36.33 8.71 -2.51
N LEU A 94 36.98 8.55 -3.67
CA LEU A 94 36.33 8.04 -4.88
C LEU A 94 35.98 6.57 -4.74
N ALA A 95 36.87 5.76 -4.18
CA ALA A 95 36.61 4.34 -3.90
C ALA A 95 35.38 4.13 -3.02
N LEU A 96 35.11 5.04 -2.06
CA LEU A 96 33.89 4.98 -1.23
C LEU A 96 32.60 5.28 -1.99
N LEU A 97 32.66 6.02 -3.11
CA LEU A 97 31.49 6.40 -3.93
C LEU A 97 31.31 5.45 -5.12
N GLU A 98 32.38 4.87 -5.63
CA GLU A 98 32.40 3.88 -6.72
C GLU A 98 32.09 2.47 -6.19
N VAL A 99 30.99 2.37 -5.44
CA VAL A 99 30.42 1.12 -4.95
C VAL A 99 28.92 1.08 -5.22
N PRO A 100 28.30 -0.11 -5.31
CA PRO A 100 26.92 -0.26 -5.74
C PRO A 100 25.89 0.55 -4.94
N ASN A 101 26.16 0.81 -3.66
CA ASN A 101 25.25 1.53 -2.77
C ASN A 101 25.06 3.01 -3.15
N TYR A 102 26.02 3.61 -3.84
CA TYR A 102 25.96 5.02 -4.26
C TYR A 102 25.75 5.18 -5.76
N LYS A 103 25.60 4.08 -6.49
CA LYS A 103 25.41 4.06 -7.94
C LYS A 103 23.97 3.74 -8.31
N ARG A 104 23.50 4.35 -9.40
CA ARG A 104 22.18 4.03 -9.95
C ARG A 104 22.14 2.57 -10.40
N ARG A 105 21.14 1.83 -9.90
CA ARG A 105 20.79 0.48 -10.34
C ARG A 105 20.02 0.57 -11.66
N TRP A 106 20.59 0.04 -12.74
CA TRP A 106 19.93 -0.09 -14.03
C TRP A 106 19.27 -1.47 -14.17
N VAL A 107 18.40 -1.80 -13.21
CA VAL A 107 17.57 -3.01 -13.26
C VAL A 107 16.37 -2.70 -14.15
N ALA A 108 16.29 -3.38 -15.30
CA ALA A 108 15.14 -3.31 -16.17
C ALA A 108 14.49 -4.69 -16.22
N SER A 109 13.26 -4.79 -15.72
CA SER A 109 12.42 -5.97 -15.94
C SER A 109 12.29 -6.26 -17.43
N THR A 110 12.17 -7.53 -17.80
CA THR A 110 11.97 -7.91 -19.21
C THR A 110 10.70 -7.26 -19.76
N TRP A 111 10.61 -7.07 -21.08
CA TRP A 111 9.37 -6.59 -21.69
C TRP A 111 8.17 -7.46 -21.29
N GLN A 112 8.38 -8.78 -21.18
CA GLN A 112 7.34 -9.72 -20.76
C GLN A 112 6.88 -9.45 -19.32
N GLU A 113 7.80 -9.24 -18.38
CA GLU A 113 7.45 -8.86 -17.00
C GLU A 113 6.70 -7.53 -16.94
N GLN A 114 7.18 -6.52 -17.67
CA GLN A 114 6.52 -5.21 -17.74
C GLN A 114 5.12 -5.32 -18.33
N PHE A 115 4.96 -6.11 -19.41
CA PHE A 115 3.67 -6.37 -20.03
C PHE A 115 2.70 -7.06 -19.07
N VAL A 116 3.14 -8.12 -18.37
CA VAL A 116 2.31 -8.84 -17.39
C VAL A 116 1.92 -7.94 -16.22
N SER A 117 2.87 -7.15 -15.69
CA SER A 117 2.62 -6.21 -14.61
C SER A 117 1.62 -5.12 -15.02
N ALA A 118 1.83 -4.50 -16.19
CA ALA A 118 0.94 -3.47 -16.73
C ALA A 118 -0.46 -4.04 -17.04
N LEU A 119 -0.53 -5.24 -17.63
CA LEU A 119 -1.79 -5.93 -17.90
C LEU A 119 -2.53 -6.26 -16.60
N ASN A 120 -1.83 -6.72 -15.57
CA ASN A 120 -2.41 -6.97 -14.25
C ASN A 120 -2.99 -5.70 -13.63
N SER A 121 -2.22 -4.61 -13.61
CA SER A 121 -2.67 -3.32 -13.10
C SER A 121 -3.89 -2.81 -13.88
N TRP A 122 -3.84 -2.88 -15.20
CA TRP A 122 -4.93 -2.44 -16.06
C TRP A 122 -6.21 -3.26 -15.84
N LEU A 123 -6.10 -4.58 -15.67
CA LEU A 123 -7.26 -5.43 -15.35
C LEU A 123 -7.87 -5.06 -13.99
N LEU A 124 -7.04 -4.81 -12.98
CA LEU A 124 -7.52 -4.34 -11.68
C LEU A 124 -8.17 -2.95 -11.78
N ASP A 125 -7.68 -2.04 -12.64
CA ASP A 125 -8.31 -0.73 -12.92
C ASP A 125 -9.73 -0.92 -13.49
N GLN A 126 -9.93 -1.92 -14.36
CA GLN A 126 -11.26 -2.25 -14.88
C GLN A 126 -12.20 -2.78 -13.79
N VAL A 127 -11.68 -3.56 -12.83
CA VAL A 127 -12.49 -4.00 -11.67
C VAL A 127 -12.85 -2.80 -10.79
N GLU A 128 -11.91 -1.88 -10.53
CA GLU A 128 -12.21 -0.64 -9.80
C GLU A 128 -13.31 0.20 -10.45
N HIS A 129 -13.35 0.24 -11.79
CA HIS A 129 -14.37 0.98 -12.52
C HIS A 129 -15.80 0.52 -12.20
N CYS A 130 -15.98 -0.74 -11.76
CA CYS A 130 -17.28 -1.26 -11.32
C CYS A 130 -17.82 -0.51 -10.09
N PHE A 131 -16.95 0.16 -9.32
CA PHE A 131 -17.29 0.85 -8.07
C PHE A 131 -17.42 2.38 -8.18
N HIS A 132 -17.17 2.96 -9.37
CA HIS A 132 -17.24 4.42 -9.58
C HIS A 132 -18.66 5.01 -9.50
N GLY A 133 -19.68 4.16 -9.49
CA GLY A 133 -21.08 4.56 -9.32
C GLY A 133 -21.47 4.77 -7.86
N LYS A 134 -22.61 4.21 -7.46
CA LYS A 134 -23.04 4.23 -6.06
C LYS A 134 -22.12 3.33 -5.22
N PRO A 135 -21.58 3.79 -4.07
CA PRO A 135 -20.80 2.95 -3.16
C PRO A 135 -21.59 1.70 -2.76
N GLN A 136 -21.07 0.53 -3.14
CA GLN A 136 -21.71 -0.76 -2.93
C GLN A 136 -20.66 -1.87 -2.97
N PHE A 137 -20.81 -2.85 -2.07
CA PHE A 137 -20.04 -4.09 -2.11
C PHE A 137 -20.62 -5.08 -3.14
N TYR A 138 -19.73 -5.81 -3.81
CA TYR A 138 -20.07 -6.89 -4.74
C TYR A 138 -19.37 -8.18 -4.32
N SER A 139 -20.03 -9.33 -4.46
CA SER A 139 -19.33 -10.61 -4.44
C SER A 139 -18.49 -10.79 -5.71
N ILE A 140 -17.52 -11.71 -5.72
CA ILE A 140 -16.77 -12.01 -6.96
C ILE A 140 -17.71 -12.57 -8.04
N ALA A 141 -18.75 -13.30 -7.68
CA ALA A 141 -19.78 -13.74 -8.63
C ALA A 141 -20.49 -12.53 -9.28
N GLU A 142 -20.92 -11.55 -8.47
CA GLU A 142 -21.56 -10.33 -8.98
C GLU A 142 -20.61 -9.51 -9.87
N LEU A 143 -19.33 -9.38 -9.49
CA LEU A 143 -18.31 -8.74 -10.34
C LEU A 143 -18.09 -9.49 -11.66
N SER A 144 -18.17 -10.82 -11.64
CA SER A 144 -18.08 -11.64 -12.85
C SER A 144 -19.24 -11.35 -13.80
N ASP A 145 -20.46 -11.25 -13.27
CA ASP A 145 -21.65 -10.91 -14.05
C ASP A 145 -21.59 -9.48 -14.62
N LEU A 146 -21.01 -8.52 -13.89
CA LEU A 146 -20.79 -7.16 -14.40
C LEU A 146 -19.75 -7.12 -15.52
N LEU A 147 -18.67 -7.90 -15.40
CA LEU A 147 -17.55 -7.87 -16.33
C LEU A 147 -17.70 -8.79 -17.54
N ILE A 148 -18.63 -9.76 -17.50
CA ILE A 148 -18.85 -10.68 -18.62
C ILE A 148 -19.21 -9.96 -19.92
N GLY A 149 -19.91 -8.82 -19.81
CA GLY A 149 -20.31 -7.97 -20.94
C GLY A 149 -19.23 -6.99 -21.41
N ASN A 150 -18.09 -6.90 -20.74
CA ASN A 150 -17.02 -5.95 -21.07
C ASN A 150 -15.99 -6.58 -22.03
N PRO A 151 -16.04 -6.25 -23.34
CA PRO A 151 -15.16 -6.89 -24.34
C PRO A 151 -13.68 -6.56 -24.12
N SER A 152 -13.37 -5.35 -23.64
CA SER A 152 -12.00 -4.93 -23.36
C SER A 152 -11.43 -5.76 -22.20
N PHE A 153 -12.17 -5.86 -21.09
CA PHE A 153 -11.75 -6.65 -19.94
C PHE A 153 -11.50 -8.11 -20.33
N ARG A 154 -12.46 -8.72 -21.05
CA ARG A 154 -12.31 -10.10 -21.54
C ARG A 154 -11.07 -10.25 -22.39
N ARG A 155 -10.81 -9.33 -23.32
CA ARG A 155 -9.60 -9.38 -24.15
C ARG A 155 -8.32 -9.33 -23.32
N GLY A 156 -8.26 -8.49 -22.29
CA GLY A 156 -7.13 -8.45 -21.38
C GLY A 156 -6.95 -9.76 -20.58
N ALA A 157 -8.06 -10.35 -20.12
CA ALA A 157 -8.05 -11.64 -19.43
C ALA A 157 -7.61 -12.80 -20.36
N GLU A 158 -8.03 -12.81 -21.62
CA GLU A 158 -7.55 -13.76 -22.64
C GLU A 158 -6.05 -13.63 -22.86
N LEU A 159 -5.54 -12.39 -22.96
CA LEU A 159 -4.10 -12.13 -23.13
C LEU A 159 -3.30 -12.63 -21.92
N LYS A 160 -3.85 -12.47 -20.71
CA LYS A 160 -3.20 -12.92 -19.47
C LYS A 160 -3.22 -14.44 -19.32
N THR A 161 -4.32 -15.09 -19.69
CA THR A 161 -4.51 -16.55 -19.55
C THR A 161 -4.00 -17.36 -20.74
N GLY A 162 -3.82 -16.73 -21.90
CA GLY A 162 -3.44 -17.38 -23.15
C GLY A 162 -4.56 -18.17 -23.84
N ARG A 163 -5.81 -18.08 -23.37
CA ARG A 163 -6.96 -18.82 -23.92
C ARG A 163 -8.26 -18.01 -23.86
N SER A 164 -9.18 -18.29 -24.77
CA SER A 164 -10.47 -17.57 -24.89
C SER A 164 -11.61 -18.17 -24.06
N ASP A 165 -11.49 -19.43 -23.67
CA ASP A 165 -12.47 -20.22 -22.94
C ASP A 165 -12.15 -20.29 -21.42
N PHE A 166 -11.54 -19.24 -20.89
CA PHE A 166 -11.25 -19.15 -19.46
C PHE A 166 -12.52 -18.98 -18.61
N ASP A 167 -12.49 -19.49 -17.39
CA ASP A 167 -13.52 -19.26 -16.38
C ASP A 167 -13.31 -17.87 -15.76
N LEU A 168 -14.24 -16.95 -16.00
CA LEU A 168 -14.15 -15.56 -15.53
C LEU A 168 -14.20 -15.44 -14.01
N PHE A 169 -15.02 -16.25 -13.33
CA PHE A 169 -15.14 -16.24 -11.87
C PHE A 169 -13.84 -16.69 -11.22
N ARG A 170 -13.27 -17.79 -11.72
CA ARG A 170 -11.97 -18.27 -11.25
C ARG A 170 -10.87 -17.26 -11.52
N PHE A 171 -10.85 -16.67 -12.70
CA PHE A 171 -9.88 -15.65 -13.07
C PHE A 171 -9.95 -14.43 -12.15
N LEU A 172 -11.16 -13.91 -11.87
CA LEU A 172 -11.35 -12.79 -10.95
C LEU A 172 -10.98 -13.16 -9.51
N SER A 173 -11.28 -14.38 -9.08
CA SER A 173 -10.87 -14.89 -7.76
C SER A 173 -9.35 -14.89 -7.61
N GLU A 174 -8.63 -15.34 -8.63
CA GLU A 174 -7.15 -15.33 -8.65
C GLU A 174 -6.59 -13.91 -8.81
N LEU A 175 -7.24 -13.04 -9.58
CA LEU A 175 -6.83 -11.66 -9.80
C LEU A 175 -6.96 -10.82 -8.52
N LEU A 176 -8.01 -11.03 -7.73
CA LEU A 176 -8.31 -10.26 -6.52
C LEU A 176 -7.72 -10.89 -5.25
N ASP A 177 -7.23 -12.13 -5.31
CA ASP A 177 -6.58 -12.75 -4.16
C ASP A 177 -5.32 -11.97 -3.77
N GLY A 178 -5.32 -11.47 -2.53
CA GLY A 178 -4.25 -10.63 -2.02
C GLY A 178 -4.31 -9.16 -2.45
N GLU A 179 -5.23 -8.73 -3.32
CA GLU A 179 -5.47 -7.32 -3.65
C GLU A 179 -6.52 -6.66 -2.74
N ALA A 180 -7.33 -7.48 -2.07
CA ALA A 180 -8.32 -7.05 -1.09
C ALA A 180 -7.84 -7.30 0.34
N VAL A 181 -7.94 -6.28 1.20
CA VAL A 181 -7.59 -6.37 2.62
C VAL A 181 -8.86 -6.24 3.48
N PRO A 182 -9.05 -7.09 4.51
CA PRO A 182 -10.23 -7.02 5.36
C PRO A 182 -10.41 -5.65 6.04
N LEU A 183 -11.64 -5.16 6.10
CA LEU A 183 -11.96 -3.95 6.87
C LEU A 183 -11.78 -4.20 8.37
N GLN A 184 -12.29 -5.34 8.87
CA GLN A 184 -12.24 -5.70 10.28
C GLN A 184 -10.81 -6.02 10.72
N ALA A 185 -10.33 -5.35 11.77
CA ALA A 185 -8.98 -5.54 12.29
C ALA A 185 -8.70 -7.01 12.70
N ALA A 186 -9.68 -7.68 13.31
CA ALA A 186 -9.56 -9.09 13.70
C ALA A 186 -9.44 -10.07 12.52
N ALA A 187 -9.85 -9.66 11.31
CA ALA A 187 -9.64 -10.43 10.09
C ALA A 187 -8.32 -10.08 9.37
N ARG A 188 -7.64 -8.98 9.77
CA ARG A 188 -6.33 -8.56 9.26
C ARG A 188 -5.17 -9.08 10.11
N TYR A 189 -5.28 -8.98 11.43
CA TYR A 189 -4.16 -9.19 12.36
C TYR A 189 -4.24 -10.49 13.14
N LYS A 190 -3.07 -10.97 13.55
CA LYS A 190 -2.93 -11.93 14.65
C LYS A 190 -3.02 -11.20 16.00
N GLU A 191 -3.07 -11.94 17.09
CA GLU A 191 -3.12 -11.37 18.46
C GLU A 191 -2.01 -10.34 18.75
N SER A 192 -0.80 -10.53 18.22
CA SER A 192 0.27 -9.53 18.36
C SER A 192 -0.03 -8.22 17.64
N GLY A 193 -0.61 -8.29 16.43
CA GLY A 193 -1.04 -7.13 15.68
C GLY A 193 -2.26 -6.45 16.29
N LEU A 194 -3.20 -7.20 16.88
CA LEU A 194 -4.35 -6.63 17.59
C LEU A 194 -3.94 -5.83 18.83
N ARG A 195 -2.93 -6.32 19.58
CA ARG A 195 -2.35 -5.53 20.69
C ARG A 195 -1.72 -4.23 20.20
N GLN A 196 -1.04 -4.25 19.05
CA GLN A 196 -0.51 -3.03 18.44
C GLN A 196 -1.64 -2.11 17.98
N TYR A 197 -2.67 -2.66 17.34
CA TYR A 197 -3.85 -1.90 16.89
C TYR A 197 -4.52 -1.16 18.04
N ALA A 198 -4.68 -1.81 19.21
CA ALA A 198 -5.22 -1.15 20.40
C ALA A 198 -4.35 0.03 20.88
N LEU A 199 -3.01 -0.10 20.86
CA LEU A 199 -2.10 0.99 21.21
C LEU A 199 -2.16 2.15 20.20
N TRP A 200 -2.32 1.84 18.91
CA TRP A 200 -2.56 2.82 17.86
C TRP A 200 -3.87 3.57 18.08
N GLN A 201 -4.97 2.85 18.36
CA GLN A 201 -6.27 3.46 18.66
C GLN A 201 -6.22 4.38 19.89
N GLN A 202 -5.51 3.99 20.96
CA GLN A 202 -5.29 4.84 22.13
C GLN A 202 -4.51 6.11 21.78
N THR A 203 -3.45 5.98 20.98
CA THR A 203 -2.65 7.12 20.53
C THR A 203 -3.49 8.09 19.71
N TRP A 204 -4.24 7.60 18.73
CA TRP A 204 -5.15 8.42 17.93
C TRP A 204 -6.27 9.06 18.75
N ALA A 205 -6.77 8.38 19.79
CA ALA A 205 -7.76 8.96 20.68
C ALA A 205 -7.20 10.17 21.44
N LEU A 206 -5.95 10.10 21.92
CA LEU A 206 -5.27 11.22 22.56
C LEU A 206 -5.00 12.37 21.57
N GLN A 207 -4.56 12.05 20.35
CA GLN A 207 -4.34 13.05 19.30
C GLN A 207 -5.65 13.76 18.92
N ARG A 208 -6.75 13.04 18.80
CA ARG A 208 -8.07 13.65 18.57
C ARG A 208 -8.50 14.57 19.71
N GLN A 209 -8.20 14.22 20.96
CA GLN A 209 -8.46 15.11 22.10
C GLN A 209 -7.62 16.37 21.99
N GLU A 210 -6.34 16.24 21.63
CA GLU A 210 -5.48 17.40 21.38
C GLU A 210 -6.00 18.29 20.24
N ASP A 211 -6.36 17.71 19.09
CA ASP A 211 -6.93 18.42 17.93
C ASP A 211 -8.23 19.16 18.32
N ALA A 212 -9.08 18.55 19.16
CA ALA A 212 -10.30 19.17 19.64
C ALA A 212 -10.04 20.37 20.57
N LEU A 213 -8.94 20.35 21.34
CA LEU A 213 -8.51 21.50 22.13
C LEU A 213 -8.00 22.63 21.24
N ASP A 214 -7.24 22.32 20.20
CA ASP A 214 -6.75 23.30 19.23
C ASP A 214 -7.92 23.96 18.48
N ALA A 215 -8.90 23.16 18.03
CA ALA A 215 -10.11 23.69 17.40
C ALA A 215 -10.90 24.65 18.31
N ARG A 216 -10.94 24.39 19.63
CA ARG A 216 -11.55 25.31 20.61
C ARG A 216 -10.77 26.61 20.79
N ALA A 217 -9.46 26.59 20.63
CA ALA A 217 -8.64 27.79 20.70
C ALA A 217 -8.83 28.69 19.47
N GLU A 218 -9.19 28.11 18.32
CA GLU A 218 -9.48 28.84 17.07
C GLU A 218 -10.89 29.47 17.04
N LEU A 219 -11.78 29.11 17.98
CA LEU A 219 -13.11 29.72 18.08
C LEU A 219 -13.04 31.22 18.38
N PRO A 220 -14.04 32.03 17.99
CA PRO A 220 -14.11 33.44 18.38
C PRO A 220 -14.08 33.60 19.91
N GLU A 221 -13.43 34.66 20.42
CA GLU A 221 -13.35 34.92 21.88
C GLU A 221 -14.73 35.05 22.56
N THR A 222 -15.76 35.37 21.80
CA THR A 222 -17.16 35.46 22.27
C THR A 222 -17.84 34.10 22.41
N ASP A 223 -17.26 33.04 21.86
CA ASP A 223 -17.82 31.69 21.93
C ASP A 223 -17.62 31.11 23.35
N PRO A 224 -18.67 30.60 24.02
CA PRO A 224 -18.56 30.00 25.35
C PRO A 224 -17.57 28.83 25.45
N GLN A 225 -17.22 28.19 24.33
CA GLN A 225 -16.29 27.06 24.27
C GLN A 225 -14.85 27.48 23.96
N HIS A 226 -14.60 28.76 23.66
CA HIS A 226 -13.28 29.28 23.32
C HIS A 226 -12.28 29.05 24.46
N LEU A 227 -11.10 28.55 24.10
CA LEU A 227 -9.98 28.38 25.01
C LEU A 227 -8.92 29.45 24.79
N ASN A 228 -8.69 30.27 25.82
CA ASN A 228 -7.52 31.16 25.83
C ASN A 228 -6.21 30.37 25.95
N ALA A 229 -5.08 31.02 25.67
CA ALA A 229 -3.76 30.37 25.61
C ALA A 229 -3.35 29.65 26.93
N GLU A 230 -3.72 30.21 28.09
CA GLU A 230 -3.42 29.61 29.38
C GLU A 230 -4.26 28.35 29.64
N ALA A 231 -5.55 28.40 29.33
CA ALA A 231 -6.46 27.28 29.46
C ALA A 231 -6.10 26.14 28.49
N LEU A 232 -5.77 26.47 27.23
CA LEU A 232 -5.28 25.52 26.23
C LEU A 232 -4.03 24.78 26.72
N LYS A 233 -3.03 25.53 27.20
CA LYS A 233 -1.78 24.95 27.73
C LYS A 233 -2.04 24.02 28.91
N ARG A 234 -2.94 24.39 29.83
CA ARG A 234 -3.32 23.57 30.99
C ARG A 234 -4.04 22.29 30.57
N GLU A 235 -5.01 22.37 29.66
CA GLU A 235 -5.77 21.21 29.19
C GLU A 235 -4.88 20.26 28.38
N LYS A 236 -4.02 20.77 27.49
CA LYS A 236 -3.03 19.93 26.78
C LYS A 236 -2.04 19.27 27.74
N ALA A 237 -1.57 19.98 28.76
CA ALA A 237 -0.69 19.38 29.77
C ALA A 237 -1.37 18.22 30.53
N ALA A 238 -2.70 18.25 30.68
CA ALA A 238 -3.45 17.17 31.31
C ALA A 238 -3.56 15.91 30.43
N LEU A 239 -3.42 16.02 29.11
CA LEU A 239 -3.32 14.86 28.20
C LEU A 239 -1.99 14.11 28.36
N GLY A 240 -0.96 14.78 28.92
CA GLY A 240 0.37 14.23 29.06
C GLY A 240 1.10 14.05 27.73
N THR A 241 2.21 13.31 27.77
CA THR A 241 2.98 13.01 26.54
C THR A 241 2.28 11.91 25.75
N ILE A 242 1.81 12.25 24.55
CA ILE A 242 1.23 11.27 23.62
C ILE A 242 2.33 10.31 23.14
N PRO A 243 2.20 8.99 23.37
CA PRO A 243 3.22 8.03 22.98
C PRO A 243 3.26 7.86 21.46
N VAL A 244 4.44 7.57 20.92
CA VAL A 244 4.58 7.13 19.52
C VAL A 244 4.15 5.67 19.43
N PRO A 245 3.24 5.31 18.51
CA PRO A 245 2.73 3.96 18.46
C PRO A 245 3.80 3.00 17.88
N PRO A 246 3.79 1.72 18.28
CA PRO A 246 4.78 0.75 17.81
C PRO A 246 4.62 0.47 16.31
N LYS A 247 5.73 0.14 15.64
CA LYS A 247 5.72 -0.28 14.23
C LYS A 247 5.31 -1.75 14.11
N TYR A 248 4.47 -2.04 13.12
CA TYR A 248 4.11 -3.40 12.75
C TYR A 248 5.27 -4.14 12.07
N LYS A 249 5.22 -5.46 12.13
CA LYS A 249 6.05 -6.40 11.37
C LYS A 249 5.16 -7.40 10.62
N SER A 250 5.72 -8.07 9.62
CA SER A 250 4.97 -9.09 8.83
C SER A 250 4.34 -10.19 9.69
N SER A 251 4.98 -10.56 10.81
CA SER A 251 4.45 -11.58 11.73
C SER A 251 3.20 -11.15 12.49
N ASP A 252 2.81 -9.87 12.47
CA ASP A 252 1.59 -9.36 13.10
C ASP A 252 0.33 -9.53 12.23
N PHE A 253 0.50 -9.79 10.94
CA PHE A 253 -0.58 -9.95 9.98
C PHE A 253 -0.94 -11.43 9.76
N LEU A 254 -2.21 -11.68 9.43
CA LEU A 254 -2.71 -13.02 9.12
C LEU A 254 -2.22 -13.55 7.77
N LYS A 255 -2.11 -12.68 6.76
CA LYS A 255 -1.58 -13.02 5.43
C LYS A 255 -0.38 -12.13 5.05
N PRO A 256 0.62 -12.66 4.33
CA PRO A 256 1.71 -11.85 3.78
C PRO A 256 1.23 -10.71 2.85
N SER A 257 0.19 -10.95 2.05
CA SER A 257 -0.39 -9.93 1.16
C SER A 257 -0.90 -8.71 1.92
N TYR A 258 -1.53 -8.90 3.09
CA TYR A 258 -1.99 -7.79 3.93
C TYR A 258 -0.80 -6.93 4.41
N TRP A 259 0.30 -7.57 4.80
CA TRP A 259 1.54 -6.87 5.16
C TRP A 259 2.12 -6.09 3.98
N THR A 260 2.11 -6.67 2.77
CA THR A 260 2.60 -6.00 1.55
C THR A 260 1.88 -4.68 1.30
N HIS A 261 0.55 -4.65 1.50
CA HIS A 261 -0.25 -3.44 1.34
C HIS A 261 -0.06 -2.45 2.50
N ARG A 262 -0.07 -2.92 3.74
CA ARG A 262 -0.16 -2.06 4.94
C ARG A 262 1.19 -1.59 5.50
N GLY A 263 2.21 -2.45 5.45
CA GLY A 263 3.56 -2.15 5.92
C GLY A 263 3.67 -1.76 7.41
N LYS A 264 4.81 -1.16 7.77
CA LYS A 264 5.20 -0.87 9.17
C LYS A 264 4.29 0.10 9.92
N LEU A 265 3.56 0.95 9.19
CA LEU A 265 2.70 2.01 9.72
C LEU A 265 1.21 1.74 9.50
N ASP A 266 0.86 0.55 9.01
CA ASP A 266 -0.50 0.16 8.66
C ASP A 266 -1.24 1.10 7.67
N VAL A 267 -0.50 1.77 6.80
CA VAL A 267 -1.09 2.70 5.83
C VAL A 267 -1.85 1.89 4.77
N PRO A 268 -3.16 2.12 4.57
CA PRO A 268 -3.92 1.45 3.51
C PRO A 268 -3.34 1.78 2.13
N LYS A 269 -2.95 0.75 1.37
CA LYS A 269 -2.45 0.87 -0.01
C LYS A 269 -3.06 -0.17 -0.95
N GLU A 270 -3.90 -1.02 -0.42
CA GLU A 270 -4.70 -1.94 -1.20
C GLU A 270 -5.70 -1.20 -2.09
N ARG A 271 -6.10 -1.87 -3.16
CA ARG A 271 -7.05 -1.36 -4.14
C ARG A 271 -8.50 -1.63 -3.71
N PHE A 272 -8.70 -2.70 -2.96
CA PHE A 272 -10.01 -3.19 -2.58
C PHE A 272 -10.12 -3.48 -1.08
N ASN A 273 -11.33 -3.23 -0.57
CA ASN A 273 -11.74 -3.62 0.77
C ASN A 273 -12.37 -5.01 0.73
N LEU A 274 -12.03 -5.88 1.67
CA LEU A 274 -12.72 -7.16 1.89
C LEU A 274 -13.65 -7.01 3.09
N LEU A 275 -14.94 -7.27 2.92
CA LEU A 275 -15.87 -7.35 4.05
C LEU A 275 -15.98 -8.81 4.49
N PHE A 276 -15.09 -9.21 5.39
CA PHE A 276 -14.98 -10.60 5.83
C PHE A 276 -16.27 -11.06 6.54
N GLY A 277 -16.76 -12.27 6.22
CA GLY A 277 -17.94 -12.85 6.86
C GLY A 277 -19.28 -12.38 6.28
N ALA A 278 -19.25 -11.61 5.18
CA ALA A 278 -20.45 -11.13 4.48
C ALA A 278 -20.87 -12.01 3.28
N GLU A 279 -20.20 -13.15 3.08
CA GLU A 279 -20.48 -14.11 2.01
C GLU A 279 -21.81 -14.85 2.23
N ARG A 280 -22.54 -15.14 1.15
CA ARG A 280 -23.79 -15.92 1.21
C ARG A 280 -23.49 -17.41 1.17
N GLU A 281 -24.40 -18.24 1.67
CA GLU A 281 -24.24 -19.70 1.54
C GLU A 281 -24.31 -20.16 0.08
N GLN A 282 -25.16 -19.50 -0.69
CA GLN A 282 -25.39 -19.80 -2.11
C GLN A 282 -24.29 -19.22 -3.02
N ASP A 283 -23.52 -18.27 -2.47
CA ASP A 283 -22.39 -17.60 -3.11
C ASP A 283 -21.32 -17.31 -2.04
N PRO A 284 -20.43 -18.29 -1.78
CA PRO A 284 -19.40 -18.19 -0.76
C PRO A 284 -18.21 -17.35 -1.22
N SER A 285 -18.33 -16.63 -2.35
CA SER A 285 -17.23 -15.83 -2.87
C SER A 285 -17.02 -14.55 -2.04
N PRO A 286 -15.76 -14.09 -1.90
CA PRO A 286 -15.44 -12.89 -1.12
C PRO A 286 -16.27 -11.68 -1.51
N VAL A 287 -16.68 -10.89 -0.51
CA VAL A 287 -17.43 -9.65 -0.71
C VAL A 287 -16.47 -8.46 -0.72
N ILE A 288 -16.37 -7.82 -1.88
CA ILE A 288 -15.36 -6.83 -2.23
C ILE A 288 -15.99 -5.43 -2.32
N GLY A 289 -15.32 -4.45 -1.74
CA GLY A 289 -15.60 -3.02 -1.91
C GLY A 289 -14.37 -2.30 -2.45
N TRP A 290 -14.51 -1.02 -2.79
CA TRP A 290 -13.39 -0.22 -3.29
C TRP A 290 -12.70 0.52 -2.15
N ALA A 291 -11.37 0.52 -2.14
CA ALA A 291 -10.59 1.24 -1.14
C ALA A 291 -10.52 2.76 -1.40
N GLY A 292 -10.95 3.22 -2.58
CA GLY A 292 -10.97 4.64 -2.94
C GLY A 292 -12.18 5.43 -2.39
N TRP A 293 -13.13 4.78 -1.72
CA TRP A 293 -14.21 5.47 -1.02
C TRP A 293 -13.70 6.24 0.19
N ASP A 294 -14.34 7.39 0.49
CA ASP A 294 -14.15 8.00 1.81
C ASP A 294 -14.82 7.16 2.93
N HIS A 295 -14.59 7.56 4.18
CA HIS A 295 -15.14 6.82 5.32
C HIS A 295 -16.68 6.82 5.31
N LEU A 296 -17.32 7.91 4.89
CA LEU A 296 -18.78 8.02 4.85
C LEU A 296 -19.39 7.10 3.77
N GLN A 297 -18.83 7.12 2.57
CA GLN A 297 -19.21 6.24 1.47
C GLN A 297 -19.03 4.76 1.85
N THR A 298 -17.93 4.43 2.52
CA THR A 298 -17.69 3.08 3.04
C THR A 298 -18.75 2.70 4.08
N ALA A 299 -19.07 3.58 5.03
CA ALA A 299 -20.10 3.34 6.04
C ALA A 299 -21.49 3.11 5.43
N GLN A 300 -21.86 3.93 4.44
CA GLN A 300 -23.11 3.79 3.70
C GLN A 300 -23.18 2.46 2.94
N ALA A 301 -22.08 2.06 2.28
CA ALA A 301 -22.01 0.79 1.56
C ALA A 301 -22.13 -0.41 2.53
N ILE A 302 -21.46 -0.36 3.69
CA ILE A 302 -21.57 -1.40 4.73
C ILE A 302 -22.99 -1.47 5.27
N ALA A 303 -23.60 -0.33 5.63
CA ALA A 303 -24.94 -0.27 6.18
C ALA A 303 -26.01 -0.74 5.17
N ALA A 304 -25.86 -0.40 3.89
CA ALA A 304 -26.74 -0.87 2.83
C ALA A 304 -26.67 -2.40 2.69
N LEU A 305 -25.45 -2.97 2.68
CA LEU A 305 -25.27 -4.42 2.64
C LEU A 305 -25.81 -5.08 3.92
N TYR A 306 -25.55 -4.51 5.10
CA TYR A 306 -26.09 -4.98 6.37
C TYR A 306 -27.62 -5.10 6.34
N GLN A 307 -28.30 -4.03 5.90
CA GLN A 307 -29.75 -4.02 5.80
C GLN A 307 -30.26 -5.03 4.76
N GLN A 308 -29.56 -5.20 3.64
CA GLN A 308 -29.86 -6.26 2.69
C GLN A 308 -29.77 -7.65 3.33
N ARG A 309 -28.67 -7.95 4.06
CA ARG A 309 -28.48 -9.23 4.75
C ARG A 309 -29.54 -9.47 5.83
N LYS A 310 -29.88 -8.45 6.61
CA LYS A 310 -30.90 -8.53 7.68
C LYS A 310 -32.31 -8.74 7.12
N THR A 311 -32.70 -7.93 6.12
CA THR A 311 -34.10 -7.85 5.69
C THR A 311 -34.46 -8.77 4.52
N GLN A 312 -33.54 -8.96 3.57
CA GLN A 312 -33.80 -9.78 2.37
C GLN A 312 -33.30 -11.21 2.57
N ASP A 313 -32.09 -11.37 3.10
CA ASP A 313 -31.48 -12.69 3.31
C ASP A 313 -31.85 -13.32 4.67
N GLY A 314 -32.48 -12.56 5.57
CA GLY A 314 -32.96 -13.04 6.87
C GLY A 314 -31.86 -13.48 7.83
N TRP A 315 -30.68 -12.85 7.76
CA TRP A 315 -29.55 -13.19 8.62
C TRP A 315 -29.82 -12.87 10.08
N ASP A 316 -29.32 -13.73 10.97
CA ASP A 316 -29.38 -13.57 12.42
C ASP A 316 -28.16 -12.83 12.98
N GLY A 317 -28.17 -12.58 14.29
CA GLY A 317 -27.13 -11.83 14.99
C GLY A 317 -25.70 -12.32 14.72
N PRO A 318 -25.37 -13.61 14.88
CA PRO A 318 -24.04 -14.14 14.61
C PRO A 318 -23.53 -13.89 13.19
N ARG A 319 -24.40 -13.96 12.18
CA ARG A 319 -24.02 -13.69 10.78
C ARG A 319 -23.91 -12.20 10.47
N LEU A 320 -24.70 -11.37 11.13
CA LEU A 320 -24.67 -9.91 10.97
C LEU A 320 -23.51 -9.25 11.74
N LEU A 321 -23.05 -9.89 12.81
CA LEU A 321 -21.98 -9.41 13.68
C LEU A 321 -20.71 -8.96 12.93
N PRO A 322 -20.09 -9.74 12.03
CA PRO A 322 -18.89 -9.28 11.31
C PRO A 322 -19.09 -8.01 10.49
N ILE A 323 -20.29 -7.81 9.92
CA ILE A 323 -20.62 -6.60 9.15
C ILE A 323 -20.74 -5.40 10.08
N LEU A 324 -21.37 -5.60 11.26
CA LEU A 324 -21.52 -4.55 12.27
C LEU A 324 -20.17 -4.15 12.89
N VAL A 325 -19.25 -5.10 13.08
CA VAL A 325 -17.87 -4.83 13.50
C VAL A 325 -17.15 -3.90 12.53
N ALA A 326 -17.27 -4.14 11.21
CA ALA A 326 -16.65 -3.28 10.21
C ALA A 326 -17.17 -1.83 10.29
N LEU A 327 -18.48 -1.65 10.51
CA LEU A 327 -19.07 -0.33 10.68
C LEU A 327 -18.65 0.33 11.99
N HIS A 328 -18.60 -0.43 13.09
CA HIS A 328 -18.17 0.04 14.41
C HIS A 328 -16.73 0.55 14.41
N GLU A 329 -15.80 -0.21 13.80
CA GLU A 329 -14.39 0.19 13.70
C GLU A 329 -14.19 1.47 12.85
N LEU A 330 -15.16 1.83 12.01
CA LEU A 330 -15.14 3.04 11.18
C LEU A 330 -15.64 4.29 11.91
N LEU A 331 -16.40 4.13 13.01
CA LEU A 331 -17.04 5.24 13.74
C LEU A 331 -16.08 6.36 14.16
N PRO A 332 -14.86 6.12 14.68
CA PRO A 332 -13.96 7.20 15.06
C PRO A 332 -13.63 8.14 13.90
N TRP A 333 -13.49 7.59 12.69
CA TRP A 333 -13.19 8.35 11.48
C TRP A 333 -14.41 9.13 10.98
N LEU A 334 -15.61 8.54 11.08
CA LEU A 334 -16.86 9.24 10.78
C LEU A 334 -17.08 10.42 11.72
N LYS A 335 -16.82 10.22 13.02
CA LYS A 335 -16.91 11.27 14.04
C LYS A 335 -15.91 12.40 13.79
N GLN A 336 -14.69 12.05 13.38
CA GLN A 336 -13.62 13.02 13.13
C GLN A 336 -13.85 13.81 11.83
N TRP A 337 -14.18 13.14 10.73
CA TRP A 337 -14.15 13.75 9.39
C TRP A 337 -15.54 14.01 8.77
N HIS A 338 -16.59 13.36 9.26
CA HIS A 338 -17.92 13.37 8.63
C HIS A 338 -19.06 13.67 9.64
N ASN A 339 -18.78 14.40 10.72
CA ASN A 339 -19.78 14.71 11.76
C ASN A 339 -20.23 16.18 11.81
N ALA A 340 -19.82 16.98 10.83
CA ALA A 340 -20.44 18.27 10.58
C ALA A 340 -21.93 18.09 10.26
N PHE A 341 -22.74 19.11 10.52
CA PHE A 341 -24.16 19.07 10.19
C PHE A 341 -24.32 18.96 8.67
N HIS A 342 -24.95 17.88 8.21
CA HIS A 342 -25.18 17.64 6.79
C HIS A 342 -26.51 18.26 6.38
N PRO A 343 -26.52 19.26 5.46
CA PRO A 343 -27.73 20.01 5.14
C PRO A 343 -28.82 19.16 4.47
N GLU A 344 -28.44 18.21 3.61
CA GLU A 344 -29.40 17.34 2.90
C GLU A 344 -30.12 16.36 3.84
N PHE A 345 -29.36 15.66 4.69
CA PHE A 345 -29.91 14.70 5.66
C PHE A 345 -30.42 15.35 6.96
N GLN A 346 -30.09 16.62 7.20
CA GLN A 346 -30.37 17.37 8.43
C GLN A 346 -29.86 16.66 9.70
N LEU A 347 -28.75 15.95 9.59
CA LEU A 347 -28.16 15.13 10.64
C LEU A 347 -26.64 15.29 10.67
N ARG A 348 -26.03 14.92 11.79
CA ARG A 348 -24.59 14.71 11.90
C ARG A 348 -24.32 13.24 11.63
N LEU A 349 -23.63 12.93 10.54
CA LEU A 349 -23.60 11.54 10.03
C LEU A 349 -22.77 10.60 10.91
N GLY A 350 -21.72 11.08 11.56
CA GLY A 350 -21.00 10.31 12.58
C GLY A 350 -21.89 9.93 13.77
N ASP A 351 -22.70 10.86 14.29
CA ASP A 351 -23.67 10.61 15.36
C ASP A 351 -24.78 9.64 14.90
N TYR A 352 -25.26 9.80 13.66
CA TYR A 352 -26.24 8.91 13.07
C TYR A 352 -25.74 7.46 13.01
N PHE A 353 -24.53 7.23 12.47
CA PHE A 353 -23.99 5.86 12.36
C PHE A 353 -23.65 5.25 13.71
N GLU A 354 -23.22 6.05 14.70
CA GLU A 354 -23.07 5.55 16.07
C GLU A 354 -24.41 5.10 16.65
N GLY A 355 -25.46 5.90 16.49
CA GLY A 355 -26.82 5.55 16.91
C GLY A 355 -27.35 4.31 16.18
N PHE A 356 -27.05 4.17 14.89
CA PHE A 356 -27.36 2.98 14.10
C PHE A 356 -26.70 1.73 14.69
N VAL A 357 -25.38 1.76 14.93
CA VAL A 357 -24.64 0.62 15.50
C VAL A 357 -25.20 0.26 16.88
N GLN A 358 -25.45 1.24 17.75
CA GLN A 358 -26.04 1.00 19.07
C GLN A 358 -27.46 0.44 19.00
N GLY A 359 -28.26 0.91 18.05
CA GLY A 359 -29.62 0.38 17.81
C GLY A 359 -29.59 -1.09 17.39
N GLU A 360 -28.77 -1.41 16.39
CA GLU A 360 -28.62 -2.78 15.89
C GLU A 360 -28.01 -3.73 16.94
N CYS A 361 -27.07 -3.25 17.77
CA CYS A 361 -26.60 -4.02 18.91
C CYS A 361 -27.74 -4.39 19.87
N ARG A 362 -28.60 -3.43 20.24
CA ARG A 362 -29.75 -3.70 21.12
C ARG A 362 -30.75 -4.67 20.50
N ASP A 363 -31.05 -4.51 19.22
CA ASP A 363 -32.00 -5.37 18.50
C ASP A 363 -31.51 -6.83 18.40
N LEU A 364 -30.18 -7.04 18.44
CA LEU A 364 -29.53 -8.35 18.33
C LEU A 364 -29.07 -8.92 19.68
N ASP A 365 -29.41 -8.28 20.81
CA ASP A 365 -28.92 -8.62 22.15
C ASP A 365 -27.37 -8.67 22.25
N LEU A 366 -26.69 -7.80 21.49
CA LEU A 366 -25.24 -7.64 21.48
C LEU A 366 -24.82 -6.39 22.26
N SER A 367 -23.63 -6.45 22.84
CA SER A 367 -22.94 -5.28 23.41
C SER A 367 -21.87 -4.74 22.45
N ILE A 368 -21.44 -3.50 22.68
CA ILE A 368 -20.26 -2.93 21.99
C ILE A 368 -19.00 -3.74 22.30
N GLU A 369 -18.93 -4.34 23.49
CA GLU A 369 -17.80 -5.20 23.85
C GLU A 369 -17.75 -6.48 23.01
N ASP A 370 -18.91 -7.05 22.66
CA ASP A 370 -18.98 -8.20 21.73
C ASP A 370 -18.42 -7.83 20.35
N LEU A 371 -18.65 -6.60 19.88
CA LEU A 371 -18.05 -6.11 18.64
C LEU A 371 -16.51 -6.01 18.75
N ASN A 372 -16.00 -5.47 19.86
CA ASN A 372 -14.56 -5.32 20.10
C ASN A 372 -13.84 -6.67 20.27
N GLN A 373 -14.54 -7.66 20.85
CA GLN A 373 -14.00 -8.99 21.11
C GLN A 373 -14.20 -9.96 19.95
N TRP A 374 -14.94 -9.58 18.91
CA TRP A 374 -15.19 -10.44 17.75
C TRP A 374 -13.87 -10.93 17.14
N ARG A 375 -13.86 -12.22 16.78
CA ARG A 375 -12.78 -12.87 16.05
C ARG A 375 -13.38 -13.75 14.94
N PRO A 376 -12.74 -13.83 13.76
CA PRO A 376 -13.11 -14.82 12.76
C PRO A 376 -13.14 -16.24 13.33
N GLU A 377 -14.16 -17.01 12.99
CA GLU A 377 -14.19 -18.42 13.35
C GLU A 377 -13.01 -19.14 12.67
N THR A 378 -12.22 -19.86 13.48
CA THR A 378 -11.17 -20.72 12.93
C THR A 378 -11.83 -21.92 12.28
N LYS A 379 -11.99 -21.91 10.95
CA LYS A 379 -12.34 -23.13 10.21
C LYS A 379 -11.26 -24.17 10.52
N LYS A 380 -11.58 -25.18 11.33
CA LYS A 380 -10.73 -26.36 11.51
C LYS A 380 -10.48 -26.92 10.12
N ARG A 381 -9.24 -26.84 9.62
CA ARG A 381 -8.84 -27.50 8.37
C ARG A 381 -9.15 -28.98 8.55
N GLY A 382 -10.20 -29.47 7.90
CA GLY A 382 -10.42 -30.90 7.74
C GLY A 382 -9.24 -31.44 6.94
N HIS A 383 -8.47 -32.34 7.54
CA HIS A 383 -7.64 -33.24 6.74
C HIS A 383 -8.59 -34.08 5.88
N SER A 384 -8.51 -33.91 4.57
CA SER A 384 -8.97 -34.89 3.57
C SER A 384 -7.85 -35.10 2.58
#